data_AF-A0A4V5ZYJ8-F1
#
_entry.id   AF-A0A4V5ZYJ8-F1
#
_cell.length_a   1.000
_cell.length_b   1.000
_cell.length_c   1.000
_cell.angle_alpha   90.00
_cell.angle_beta   90.00
_cell.angle_gamma   90.00
#
_symmetry.space_group_name_H-M   'P 1'
#
loop_
_entity.id
_entity.type
_entity.pdbx_description
1 polymer ?
#
loop_
_entity_poly.entity_id
_entity_poly.type
_entity_poly.pdbx_seq_one_letter_code
_entity_poly.pdbx_strand_id
1 'polypeptide(L)'
;MLGAASDQLPTAIIVTNVPVEVFLNDNDRQNFCQLFTQIEEGIHFDFLKSFQRVRVIFSTPENATAAKLLVGHHSFHGTAMKAFFSKKIEMAPRSYQDEQGHLKLPPLEKQFLISPPASPPVGWEQTTEMAPVVCNFDLMARLAALSVEETYKVHEGGECVPTIMVHPCKDDGDDSEEHRIRAERPHTPRPPMPEECK
;
A
#
# COMPACT_ATOMS: atom_id res chain seq x y z
N MET A 1 -8.18 -1.40 -28.31
CA MET A 1 -8.09 -0.04 -28.87
C MET A 1 -7.19 0.78 -27.96
N LEU A 2 -6.01 1.16 -28.45
CA LEU A 2 -5.06 2.02 -27.74
C LEU A 2 -5.72 3.39 -27.59
N GLY A 3 -6.18 3.71 -26.38
CA GLY A 3 -6.67 5.04 -26.05
C GLY A 3 -5.52 6.03 -26.22
N ALA A 4 -5.65 6.92 -27.20
CA ALA A 4 -4.74 8.02 -27.39
C ALA A 4 -4.73 8.85 -26.11
N ALA A 5 -3.66 8.74 -25.32
CA ALA A 5 -3.31 9.80 -24.38
C ALA A 5 -3.17 11.05 -25.24
N SER A 6 -4.06 12.01 -25.03
CA SER A 6 -3.97 13.32 -25.66
C SER A 6 -2.54 13.83 -25.49
N ASP A 7 -1.93 14.24 -26.60
CA ASP A 7 -0.52 14.65 -26.75
C ASP A 7 -0.25 16.01 -26.05
N GLN A 8 -0.77 16.16 -24.83
CA GLN A 8 -0.68 17.36 -24.04
C GLN A 8 0.66 17.37 -23.32
N LEU A 9 1.45 18.41 -23.61
CA LEU A 9 2.70 18.70 -22.92
C LEU A 9 2.45 18.80 -21.41
N PRO A 10 3.32 18.23 -20.56
CA PRO A 10 3.18 18.34 -19.12
C PRO A 10 3.29 19.80 -18.64
N THR A 11 2.53 20.13 -17.60
CA THR A 11 2.56 21.46 -16.95
C THR A 11 3.73 21.63 -15.98
N ALA A 12 4.49 20.58 -15.71
CA ALA A 12 5.62 20.63 -14.76
C ALA A 12 6.94 20.28 -15.44
N ILE A 13 8.02 20.94 -15.01
CA ILE A 13 9.39 20.66 -15.40
C ILE A 13 10.24 20.25 -14.20
N ILE A 14 11.29 19.50 -14.46
CA ILE A 14 12.32 19.15 -13.49
C ILE A 14 13.61 19.81 -13.95
N VAL A 15 14.08 20.78 -13.16
CA VAL A 15 15.38 21.41 -13.32
C VAL A 15 16.41 20.56 -12.59
N THR A 16 17.51 20.28 -13.27
CA THR A 16 18.61 19.44 -12.80
C THR A 16 19.91 20.22 -12.82
N ASN A 17 20.90 19.74 -12.06
CA ASN A 17 22.19 20.39 -11.92
C ASN A 17 22.06 21.79 -11.27
N VAL A 18 21.13 21.91 -10.31
CA VAL A 18 20.90 23.15 -9.58
C VAL A 18 22.00 23.30 -8.53
N PRO A 19 22.71 24.45 -8.45
CA PRO A 19 23.78 24.65 -7.48
C PRO A 19 23.33 24.46 -6.04
N VAL A 20 24.20 23.89 -5.21
CA VAL A 20 23.90 23.57 -3.80
C VAL A 20 23.52 24.83 -3.00
N GLU A 21 24.08 25.99 -3.38
CA GLU A 21 23.80 27.30 -2.77
C GLU A 21 22.30 27.64 -2.78
N VAL A 22 21.57 27.29 -3.84
CA VAL A 22 20.12 27.49 -3.97
C VAL A 22 19.34 26.73 -2.88
N PHE A 23 19.92 25.67 -2.30
CA PHE A 23 19.30 24.87 -1.24
C PHE A 23 19.79 25.23 0.16
N LEU A 24 20.81 26.09 0.29
CA LEU A 24 21.42 26.47 1.56
C LEU A 24 21.13 27.94 1.91
N ASN A 25 21.14 28.82 0.91
CA ASN A 25 20.99 30.25 1.07
C ASN A 25 19.61 30.69 0.60
N ASP A 26 18.87 31.41 1.45
CA ASP A 26 17.53 31.91 1.10
C ASP A 26 17.58 32.97 -0.01
N ASN A 27 18.65 33.77 -0.08
CA ASN A 27 18.82 34.77 -1.13
C ASN A 27 18.98 34.13 -2.52
N ASP A 28 19.82 33.10 -2.63
CA ASP A 28 20.03 32.38 -3.90
C ASP A 28 18.79 31.59 -4.30
N ARG A 29 18.09 31.04 -3.30
CA ARG A 29 16.78 30.42 -3.50
C ARG A 29 15.77 31.41 -4.07
N GLN A 30 15.70 32.63 -3.53
CA GLN A 30 14.79 33.66 -4.00
C GLN A 30 15.14 34.13 -5.42
N ASN A 31 16.43 34.34 -5.72
CA ASN A 31 16.91 34.66 -7.07
C ASN A 31 16.55 33.56 -8.07
N PHE A 32 16.69 32.29 -7.67
CA PHE A 32 16.29 31.16 -8.50
C PHE A 32 14.77 31.15 -8.74
N CYS A 33 13.95 31.34 -7.71
CA CYS A 33 12.50 31.40 -7.87
C CYS A 33 12.07 32.55 -8.79
N GLN A 34 12.67 33.73 -8.64
CA GLN A 34 12.37 34.91 -9.45
C GLN A 34 12.52 34.68 -10.96
N LEU A 35 13.49 33.84 -11.37
CA LEU A 35 13.67 33.47 -12.78
C LEU A 35 12.40 32.87 -13.38
N PHE A 36 11.65 32.10 -12.59
CA PHE A 36 10.41 31.45 -13.02
C PHE A 36 9.19 32.33 -12.72
N THR A 37 9.22 33.12 -11.63
CA THR A 37 8.13 34.04 -11.28
C THR A 37 7.88 35.09 -12.37
N GLN A 38 8.89 35.44 -13.17
CA GLN A 38 8.73 36.32 -14.34
C GLN A 38 7.80 35.74 -15.42
N ILE A 39 7.66 34.41 -15.47
CA ILE A 39 6.78 33.72 -16.41
C ILE A 39 5.37 33.63 -15.83
N GLU A 40 5.26 33.28 -14.54
CA GLU A 40 3.99 33.09 -13.84
C GLU A 40 4.16 33.35 -12.34
N GLU A 41 3.28 34.12 -11.71
CA GLU A 41 3.41 34.46 -10.29
C GLU A 41 3.00 33.33 -9.33
N GLY A 42 2.11 32.42 -9.77
CA GLY A 42 1.48 31.37 -8.97
C GLY A 42 2.17 30.00 -9.00
N ILE A 43 3.49 29.95 -9.18
CA ILE A 43 4.23 28.69 -9.41
C ILE A 43 4.50 27.95 -8.10
N HIS A 44 4.34 26.62 -8.13
CA HIS A 44 4.75 25.74 -7.03
C HIS A 44 6.15 25.15 -7.29
N PHE A 45 7.02 25.20 -6.27
CA PHE A 45 8.39 24.67 -6.34
C PHE A 45 8.61 23.54 -5.33
N ASP A 46 9.02 22.36 -5.80
CA ASP A 46 9.47 21.24 -4.95
C ASP A 46 11.00 21.14 -5.00
N PHE A 47 11.67 21.47 -3.90
CA PHE A 47 13.12 21.40 -3.79
C PHE A 47 13.58 20.02 -3.33
N LEU A 48 14.29 19.30 -4.20
CA LEU A 48 14.83 17.97 -3.94
C LEU A 48 16.33 18.06 -3.69
N LYS A 49 16.71 18.55 -2.50
CA LYS A 49 18.09 18.87 -2.11
C LYS A 49 19.08 17.72 -2.38
N SER A 50 18.77 16.50 -1.95
CA SER A 50 19.66 15.34 -2.11
C SER A 50 19.98 15.01 -3.57
N PHE A 51 19.07 15.36 -4.49
CA PHE A 51 19.23 15.09 -5.92
C PHE A 51 19.74 16.30 -6.71
N GLN A 52 19.90 17.47 -6.08
CA GLN A 52 20.19 18.75 -6.74
C GLN A 52 19.20 19.04 -7.88
N ARG A 53 17.91 18.80 -7.59
CA ARG A 53 16.80 18.95 -8.52
C ARG A 53 15.72 19.83 -7.93
N VAL A 54 15.02 20.56 -8.79
CA VAL A 54 13.84 21.33 -8.41
C VAL A 54 12.73 21.01 -9.39
N ARG A 55 11.57 20.57 -8.88
CA ARG A 55 10.36 20.45 -9.69
C ARG A 55 9.64 21.79 -9.67
N VAL A 56 9.29 22.30 -10.84
CA VAL A 56 8.57 23.56 -11.02
C VAL A 56 7.26 23.24 -11.71
N ILE A 57 6.14 23.57 -11.07
CA ILE A 57 4.79 23.24 -11.53
C ILE A 57 4.09 24.54 -11.94
N PHE A 58 3.72 24.63 -13.22
CA PHE A 58 3.03 25.76 -13.81
C PHE A 58 1.53 25.46 -13.96
N SER A 59 0.73 26.50 -14.16
CA SER A 59 -0.69 26.33 -14.47
C SER A 59 -0.92 25.86 -15.92
N THR A 60 -0.11 26.35 -16.86
CA THR A 60 -0.24 26.04 -18.29
C THR A 60 0.99 25.32 -18.85
N PRO A 61 0.81 24.44 -19.85
CA PRO A 61 1.94 23.73 -20.47
C PRO A 61 2.81 24.63 -21.35
N GLU A 62 2.25 25.75 -21.82
CA GLU A 62 2.97 26.78 -22.57
C GLU A 62 4.04 27.45 -21.69
N ASN A 63 3.67 27.83 -20.46
CA ASN A 63 4.59 28.40 -19.48
C ASN A 63 5.70 27.41 -19.11
N ALA A 64 5.36 26.14 -18.92
CA ALA A 64 6.34 25.07 -18.68
C ALA A 64 7.35 24.93 -19.84
N THR A 65 6.88 25.07 -21.08
CA THR A 65 7.73 25.01 -22.27
C THR A 65 8.65 26.23 -22.37
N ALA A 66 8.13 27.43 -22.13
CA ALA A 66 8.92 28.66 -22.09
C ALA A 66 10.00 28.60 -20.99
N ALA A 67 9.63 28.15 -19.79
CA ALA A 67 10.56 27.97 -18.67
C ALA A 67 11.66 26.96 -18.99
N LYS A 68 11.33 25.85 -19.66
CA LYS A 68 12.32 24.86 -20.10
C LYS A 68 13.34 25.47 -21.07
N LEU A 69 12.88 26.29 -22.03
CA LEU A 69 13.75 26.98 -22.98
C LEU A 69 14.65 27.98 -22.26
N LEU A 70 14.09 28.78 -21.35
CA LEU A 70 14.81 29.77 -20.55
C LEU A 70 15.97 29.11 -19.78
N VAL A 71 15.69 28.01 -19.08
CA VAL A 71 16.71 27.26 -18.32
C VAL A 71 17.80 26.71 -19.23
N GLY A 72 17.47 26.29 -20.45
CA GLY A 72 18.44 25.76 -21.41
C GLY A 72 19.44 26.80 -21.91
N HIS A 73 19.07 28.08 -21.93
CA HIS A 73 19.93 29.19 -22.37
C HIS A 73 20.57 29.97 -21.21
N HIS A 74 20.12 29.75 -19.98
CA HIS A 74 20.58 30.48 -18.80
C HIS A 74 21.60 29.66 -17.99
N SER A 75 22.65 30.31 -17.51
CA SER A 75 23.60 29.72 -16.56
C SER A 75 23.42 30.37 -15.19
N PHE A 76 23.31 29.57 -14.13
CA PHE A 76 23.15 30.07 -12.76
C PHE A 76 24.46 29.84 -12.00
N HIS A 77 25.07 30.92 -11.52
CA HIS A 77 26.40 30.90 -10.87
C HIS A 77 27.46 30.14 -11.69
N GLY A 78 27.49 30.37 -13.01
CA GLY A 78 28.42 29.70 -13.93
C GLY A 78 28.12 28.22 -14.22
N THR A 79 27.08 27.66 -13.60
CA THR A 79 26.65 26.27 -13.83
C THR A 79 25.52 26.25 -14.88
N ALA A 80 25.72 25.46 -15.93
CA ALA A 80 24.66 25.20 -16.91
C ALA A 80 23.65 24.20 -16.33
N MET A 81 22.40 24.66 -16.17
CA MET A 81 21.29 23.83 -15.70
C MET A 81 20.63 23.13 -16.89
N LYS A 82 19.93 22.03 -16.61
CA LYS A 82 19.12 21.33 -17.63
C LYS A 82 17.71 21.12 -17.12
N ALA A 83 16.72 21.39 -17.97
CA ALA A 83 15.31 21.19 -17.65
C ALA A 83 14.70 20.06 -18.50
N PHE A 84 13.92 19.21 -17.84
CA PHE A 84 13.19 18.10 -18.44
C PHE A 84 11.70 18.23 -18.14
N PHE A 85 10.82 17.77 -19.03
CA PHE A 85 9.39 17.69 -18.68
C PHE A 85 9.15 16.59 -17.64
N SER A 86 8.34 16.88 -16.65
CA SER A 86 7.92 15.90 -15.65
C SER A 86 6.91 14.95 -16.29
N LYS A 87 7.30 13.68 -16.47
CA LYS A 87 6.36 12.66 -16.94
C LYS A 87 5.43 12.29 -15.78
N LYS A 88 4.12 12.41 -15.99
CA LYS A 88 3.13 11.84 -15.08
C LYS A 88 3.25 10.31 -15.18
N ILE A 89 3.69 9.67 -14.11
CA ILE A 89 3.77 8.21 -14.04
C ILE A 89 2.36 7.72 -13.74
N GLU A 90 1.62 7.36 -14.77
CA GLU A 90 0.35 6.66 -14.61
C GLU A 90 0.67 5.17 -14.54
N MET A 91 0.43 4.56 -13.38
CA MET A 91 0.55 3.11 -13.24
C MET A 91 -0.61 2.46 -13.97
N ALA A 92 -0.33 1.41 -14.75
CA ALA A 92 -1.39 0.70 -15.48
C ALA A 92 -2.45 0.17 -14.49
N PRO A 93 -3.75 0.37 -14.79
CA PRO A 93 -4.82 -0.08 -13.91
C PRO A 93 -4.78 -1.60 -13.82
N ARG A 94 -4.70 -2.11 -12.60
CA ARG A 94 -4.76 -3.53 -12.27
C ARG A 94 -6.23 -3.95 -12.18
N SER A 95 -6.52 -5.23 -12.37
CA SER A 95 -7.91 -5.76 -12.44
C SER A 95 -8.77 -5.43 -11.21
N TYR A 96 -8.13 -5.29 -10.06
CA TYR A 96 -8.75 -4.92 -8.78
C TYR A 96 -8.95 -3.41 -8.58
N GLN A 97 -8.55 -2.57 -9.55
CA GLN A 97 -8.71 -1.12 -9.48
C GLN A 97 -9.96 -0.63 -10.26
N ASP A 98 -10.55 0.47 -9.81
CA ASP A 98 -11.66 1.17 -10.48
C ASP A 98 -11.18 2.03 -11.67
N GLU A 99 -12.10 2.75 -12.31
CA GLU A 99 -11.81 3.61 -13.47
C GLU A 99 -10.87 4.79 -13.12
N GLN A 100 -10.77 5.12 -11.83
CA GLN A 100 -9.92 6.16 -11.26
C GLN A 100 -8.59 5.61 -10.73
N GLY A 101 -8.37 4.29 -10.80
CA GLY A 101 -7.16 3.63 -10.33
C GLY A 101 -7.11 3.36 -8.81
N HIS A 102 -8.19 3.56 -8.08
CA HIS A 102 -8.28 3.17 -6.67
C HIS A 102 -8.61 1.69 -6.53
N LEU A 103 -8.27 1.08 -5.38
CA LEU A 103 -8.70 -0.28 -5.07
C LEU A 103 -10.23 -0.33 -5.00
N LYS A 104 -10.85 -1.24 -5.75
CA LYS A 104 -12.30 -1.47 -5.69
C LYS A 104 -12.69 -1.82 -4.26
N LEU A 105 -13.81 -1.25 -3.79
CA LEU A 105 -14.41 -1.67 -2.53
C LEU A 105 -14.67 -3.18 -2.57
N PRO A 106 -14.40 -3.91 -1.47
CA PRO A 106 -14.76 -5.31 -1.40
C PRO A 106 -16.28 -5.47 -1.54
N PRO A 107 -16.77 -6.55 -2.18
CA PRO A 107 -18.19 -6.80 -2.30
C PRO A 107 -18.91 -6.78 -0.93
N LEU A 108 -20.07 -6.13 -0.88
CA LEU A 108 -20.89 -5.90 0.32
C LEU A 108 -21.34 -7.19 1.03
N GLU A 109 -21.25 -8.35 0.37
CA GLU A 109 -21.69 -9.65 0.90
C GLU A 109 -20.93 -10.11 2.15
N LYS A 110 -19.73 -9.59 2.40
CA LYS A 110 -18.86 -10.06 3.50
C LYS A 110 -18.35 -8.96 4.44
N GLN A 111 -18.85 -7.73 4.32
CA GLN A 111 -18.37 -6.57 5.10
C GLN A 111 -18.96 -6.49 6.53
N PHE A 112 -20.00 -7.26 6.87
CA PHE A 112 -20.58 -7.28 8.22
C PHE A 112 -19.73 -8.04 9.25
N LEU A 113 -18.80 -8.89 8.79
CA LEU A 113 -17.99 -9.78 9.64
C LEU A 113 -16.61 -9.20 10.02
N ILE A 114 -16.30 -7.98 9.59
CA ILE A 114 -14.99 -7.34 9.82
C ILE A 114 -15.18 -6.04 10.62
N SER A 115 -14.54 -5.98 11.78
CA SER A 115 -14.61 -4.84 12.69
C SER A 115 -13.79 -3.64 12.18
N PRO A 116 -14.25 -2.40 12.37
CA PRO A 116 -15.55 -1.97 12.93
C PRO A 116 -16.64 -1.89 11.84
N PRO A 117 -17.82 -2.52 12.02
CA PRO A 117 -18.78 -2.68 10.92
C PRO A 117 -19.59 -1.40 10.67
N ALA A 118 -19.92 -1.18 9.39
CA ALA A 118 -21.12 -0.41 9.05
C ALA A 118 -22.34 -1.17 9.59
N SER A 119 -23.30 -0.46 10.19
CA SER A 119 -24.51 -1.06 10.75
C SER A 119 -25.19 -2.00 9.74
N PRO A 120 -25.62 -3.20 10.16
CA PRO A 120 -26.39 -4.08 9.28
C PRO A 120 -27.67 -3.38 8.80
N PRO A 121 -28.17 -3.67 7.58
CA PRO A 121 -29.37 -3.04 7.04
C PRO A 121 -30.60 -3.39 7.88
N VAL A 122 -31.62 -2.52 7.82
CA VAL A 122 -32.90 -2.73 8.52
C VAL A 122 -33.54 -4.04 8.03
N GLY A 123 -33.81 -4.96 8.96
CA GLY A 123 -34.35 -6.29 8.66
C GLY A 123 -33.31 -7.40 8.48
N TRP A 124 -32.02 -7.12 8.69
CA TRP A 124 -31.01 -8.17 8.77
C TRP A 124 -31.17 -8.95 10.08
N GLU A 125 -31.46 -10.24 9.97
CA GLU A 125 -31.40 -11.18 11.08
C GLU A 125 -30.18 -12.08 10.87
N GLN A 126 -29.50 -12.40 11.98
CA GLN A 126 -28.42 -13.39 11.95
C GLN A 126 -29.03 -14.74 11.57
N THR A 127 -28.80 -15.19 10.34
CA THR A 127 -29.15 -16.55 9.95
C THR A 127 -28.37 -17.51 10.85
N THR A 128 -29.07 -18.44 11.48
CA THR A 128 -28.43 -19.53 12.22
C THR A 128 -27.53 -20.27 11.25
N GLU A 129 -26.22 -20.10 11.41
CA GLU A 129 -25.25 -20.92 10.68
C GLU A 129 -25.61 -22.38 10.93
N MET A 130 -25.65 -23.18 9.87
CA MET A 130 -25.84 -24.62 10.04
C MET A 130 -24.78 -25.11 11.02
N ALA A 131 -25.18 -25.97 11.96
CA ALA A 131 -24.23 -26.67 12.79
C ALA A 131 -23.14 -27.24 11.86
N PRO A 132 -21.84 -27.13 12.22
CA PRO A 132 -20.77 -27.70 11.42
C PRO A 132 -21.18 -29.11 11.04
N VAL A 133 -21.04 -29.48 9.77
CA VAL A 133 -21.50 -30.78 9.26
C VAL A 133 -20.75 -31.88 10.00
N VAL A 134 -21.30 -32.32 11.13
CA VAL A 134 -20.70 -33.32 12.03
C VAL A 134 -20.63 -34.68 11.34
N CYS A 135 -21.48 -34.89 10.32
CA CYS A 135 -21.57 -36.12 9.55
C CYS A 135 -21.04 -35.95 8.11
N ASN A 136 -19.83 -35.40 7.93
CA ASN A 136 -19.17 -35.50 6.64
C ASN A 136 -18.77 -36.97 6.41
N PHE A 137 -19.42 -37.65 5.45
CA PHE A 137 -19.18 -39.06 5.15
C PHE A 137 -17.71 -39.35 4.81
N ASP A 138 -17.03 -38.43 4.10
CA ASP A 138 -15.60 -38.55 3.80
C ASP A 138 -14.76 -38.46 5.08
N LEU A 139 -15.12 -37.55 5.99
CA LEU A 139 -14.42 -37.42 7.27
C LEU A 139 -14.63 -38.65 8.16
N MET A 140 -15.84 -39.20 8.20
CA MET A 140 -16.13 -40.44 8.94
C MET A 140 -15.41 -41.64 8.35
N ALA A 141 -15.38 -41.78 7.01
CA ALA A 141 -14.66 -42.84 6.33
C ALA A 141 -13.15 -42.76 6.58
N ARG A 142 -12.57 -41.55 6.53
CA ARG A 142 -11.15 -41.34 6.84
C ARG A 142 -10.82 -41.61 8.30
N LEU A 143 -11.65 -41.14 9.24
CA LEU A 143 -11.50 -41.45 10.67
C LEU A 143 -11.59 -42.94 10.95
N ALA A 144 -12.50 -43.67 10.30
CA ALA A 144 -12.60 -45.12 10.42
C ALA A 144 -11.40 -45.85 9.79
N ALA A 145 -10.74 -45.25 8.80
CA ALA A 145 -9.52 -45.77 8.18
C ALA A 145 -8.24 -45.46 8.98
N LEU A 146 -8.30 -44.59 9.99
CA LEU A 146 -7.17 -44.34 10.88
C LEU A 146 -6.98 -45.53 11.82
N SER A 147 -5.89 -46.26 11.64
CA SER A 147 -5.38 -47.20 12.64
C SER A 147 -4.49 -46.45 13.63
N VAL A 148 -4.62 -46.76 14.93
CA VAL A 148 -3.92 -46.06 16.03
C VAL A 148 -2.38 -46.23 15.96
N GLU A 149 -1.89 -47.15 15.14
CA GLU A 149 -0.49 -47.56 15.09
C GLU A 149 0.27 -46.96 13.90
N GLU A 150 -0.40 -46.32 12.95
CA GLU A 150 0.22 -45.87 11.70
C GLU A 150 0.35 -44.34 11.62
N THR A 151 1.50 -43.88 11.11
CA THR A 151 1.66 -42.47 10.74
C THR A 151 0.80 -42.18 9.52
N TYR A 152 -0.20 -41.31 9.69
CA TYR A 152 -1.17 -41.03 8.64
C TYR A 152 -0.88 -39.71 7.93
N LYS A 153 -0.86 -39.75 6.60
CA LYS A 153 -0.75 -38.56 5.75
C LYS A 153 -2.13 -37.93 5.58
N VAL A 154 -2.35 -36.78 6.22
CA VAL A 154 -3.62 -36.03 6.15
C VAL A 154 -3.70 -35.20 4.87
N HIS A 155 -2.57 -34.69 4.40
CA HIS A 155 -2.50 -33.87 3.18
C HIS A 155 -1.22 -34.20 2.41
N GLU A 156 -1.35 -34.56 1.12
CA GLU A 156 -0.21 -34.96 0.30
C GLU A 156 0.76 -33.80 0.00
N GLY A 157 0.28 -32.55 0.09
CA GLY A 157 1.07 -31.37 -0.27
C GLY A 157 1.08 -31.12 -1.78
N GLY A 158 1.63 -29.98 -2.17
CA GLY A 158 1.75 -29.53 -3.56
C GLY A 158 2.82 -28.45 -3.69
N GLU A 159 2.98 -27.86 -4.87
CA GLU A 159 4.08 -26.92 -5.16
C GLU A 159 4.13 -25.69 -4.22
N CYS A 160 2.96 -25.26 -3.70
CA CYS A 160 2.82 -24.13 -2.79
C CYS A 160 2.23 -24.49 -1.41
N VAL A 161 2.01 -25.78 -1.11
CA VAL A 161 1.38 -26.21 0.15
C VAL A 161 2.13 -27.38 0.79
N PRO A 162 2.44 -27.31 2.10
CA PRO A 162 3.21 -28.36 2.76
C PRO A 162 2.38 -29.62 2.96
N THR A 163 3.05 -30.77 2.92
CA THR A 163 2.47 -32.06 3.33
C THR A 163 2.19 -32.05 4.83
N ILE A 164 1.01 -32.55 5.24
CA ILE A 164 0.61 -32.64 6.66
C ILE A 164 0.56 -34.12 7.06
N MET A 165 1.31 -34.49 8.09
CA MET A 165 1.34 -35.85 8.65
C MET A 165 0.94 -35.84 10.12
N VAL A 166 0.22 -36.88 10.54
CA VAL A 166 -0.16 -37.13 11.93
C VAL A 166 0.58 -38.37 12.40
N HIS A 167 1.37 -38.21 13.46
CA HIS A 167 2.02 -39.31 14.15
C HIS A 167 1.24 -39.62 15.43
N PRO A 168 0.83 -40.88 15.66
CA PRO A 168 0.29 -41.26 16.95
C PRO A 168 1.36 -41.07 18.03
N CYS A 169 1.04 -40.28 19.05
CA CYS A 169 1.92 -40.10 20.21
C CYS A 169 1.88 -41.41 21.01
N LYS A 170 3.02 -42.10 21.12
CA LYS A 170 3.14 -43.25 22.01
C LYS A 170 3.17 -42.70 23.43
N ASP A 171 2.23 -43.16 24.25
CA ASP A 171 2.24 -42.92 25.69
C ASP A 171 3.30 -43.85 26.31
N ASP A 172 4.56 -43.64 25.92
CA ASP A 172 5.69 -44.14 26.69
C ASP A 172 5.66 -43.25 27.93
N GLY A 173 5.19 -43.79 29.06
CA GLY A 173 4.94 -43.06 30.32
C GLY A 173 6.19 -42.42 30.94
N ASP A 174 6.79 -41.48 30.22
CA ASP A 174 7.80 -40.56 30.69
C ASP A 174 7.08 -39.25 30.98
N ASP A 175 6.70 -39.12 32.24
CA ASP A 175 6.12 -37.94 32.88
C ASP A 175 7.18 -36.81 32.95
N SER A 176 7.80 -36.51 31.81
CA SER A 176 8.74 -35.41 31.66
C SER A 176 7.92 -34.12 31.61
N GLU A 177 7.86 -33.44 32.76
CA GLU A 177 7.21 -32.15 33.07
C GLU A 177 7.60 -30.96 32.14
N GLU A 178 8.19 -31.19 30.96
CA GLU A 178 8.61 -30.16 30.00
C GLU A 178 7.53 -29.79 28.97
N HIS A 179 6.47 -30.59 28.79
CA HIS A 179 5.46 -30.36 27.73
C HIS A 179 4.13 -29.75 28.19
N ARG A 180 3.99 -29.38 29.47
CA ARG A 180 2.86 -28.54 29.90
C ARG A 180 3.09 -27.11 29.45
N ILE A 181 2.77 -26.79 28.19
CA ILE A 181 2.64 -25.40 27.74
C ILE A 181 1.38 -24.80 28.41
N ARG A 182 1.49 -24.46 29.70
CA ARG A 182 0.58 -23.51 30.34
C ARG A 182 0.99 -22.13 29.85
N ALA A 183 0.49 -21.73 28.70
CA ALA A 183 0.52 -20.34 28.30
C ALA A 183 -0.47 -19.56 29.18
N GLU A 184 -0.07 -19.23 30.41
CA GLU A 184 -0.74 -18.20 31.20
C GLU A 184 -0.57 -16.87 30.45
N ARG A 185 -1.58 -16.52 29.66
CA ARG A 185 -1.64 -15.23 28.99
C ARG A 185 -1.92 -14.17 30.06
N PRO A 186 -1.02 -13.22 30.33
CA PRO A 186 -1.28 -12.16 31.30
C PRO A 186 -2.48 -11.34 30.82
N HIS A 187 -3.59 -11.41 31.56
CA HIS A 187 -4.79 -10.65 31.26
C HIS A 187 -4.55 -9.17 31.60
N THR A 188 -4.45 -8.31 30.59
CA THR A 188 -4.34 -6.86 30.82
C THR A 188 -5.71 -6.26 31.15
N PRO A 189 -5.82 -5.41 32.20
CA PRO A 189 -7.07 -4.74 32.52
C PRO A 189 -7.47 -3.77 31.40
N ARG A 190 -8.79 -3.65 31.18
CA ARG A 190 -9.35 -2.73 30.18
C ARG A 190 -9.00 -1.26 30.55
N PRO A 191 -8.60 -0.41 29.59
CA PRO A 191 -8.40 1.02 29.84
C PRO A 191 -9.70 1.71 30.30
N PRO A 192 -9.61 2.75 31.15
CA PRO A 192 -10.78 3.53 31.56
C PRO A 192 -11.38 4.27 30.36
N MET A 193 -12.72 4.35 30.33
CA MET A 193 -13.46 5.07 29.31
C MET A 193 -13.25 6.59 29.50
N PRO A 194 -13.11 7.38 28.41
CA PRO A 194 -13.07 8.83 28.53
C PRO A 194 -14.43 9.36 29.00
N GLU A 195 -14.42 10.18 30.05
CA GLU A 195 -15.60 10.92 30.54
C GLU A 195 -16.12 11.84 29.43
N GLU A 196 -17.42 11.79 29.15
CA GLU A 196 -18.07 12.67 28.19
C GLU A 196 -17.96 14.13 28.67
N CYS A 197 -17.37 14.97 27.82
CA CYS A 197 -17.30 16.41 28.06
C CYS A 197 -18.71 17.01 27.98
N LYS A 198 -19.29 17.35 29.14
CA LYS A 198 -20.48 18.20 29.23
C LYS A 198 -20.18 19.64 28.83
#